data_AF-A0A0K0FK62-F1
#
_entry.id   AF-A0A0K0FK62-F1
#
_cell.length_a   1.000
_cell.length_b   1.000
_cell.length_c   1.000
_cell.angle_alpha   90.00
_cell.angle_beta   90.00
_cell.angle_gamma   90.00
#
_symmetry.space_group_name_H-M   'P 1'
#
loop_
_entity.id
_entity.type
_entity.pdbx_description
1 polymer ?
#
loop_
_entity_poly.entity_id
_entity_poly.type
_entity_poly.pdbx_seq_one_letter_code
_entity_poly.pdbx_strand_id
1 'polypeptide(L)'
;MEVSNPEQSNQKIPQIDPTVHSKTCLSEMHSALTDLMESFEVPNSSNINKKVKTVESRLELFKSSLDQIPDIDHNLLYQEKKIKDLQRCLELKKNLINRLYALPKKLEDIKPGKGIDEIMKKKQQLQNETKT
;
A
#
# COMPACT_ATOMS: atom_id res chain seq x y z
N MET A 1 -40.77 0.34 -15.61
CA MET A 1 -39.95 0.92 -14.53
C MET A 1 -38.55 1.04 -15.08
N GLU A 2 -38.21 2.22 -15.60
CA GLU A 2 -36.84 2.54 -16.01
C GLU A 2 -36.10 3.03 -14.77
N VAL A 3 -34.98 2.40 -14.46
CA VAL A 3 -34.17 2.72 -13.29
C VAL A 3 -33.15 3.75 -13.74
N SER A 4 -33.31 4.98 -13.28
CA SER A 4 -32.44 6.11 -13.57
C SER A 4 -31.02 5.84 -13.06
N ASN A 5 -30.06 5.84 -13.98
CA ASN A 5 -28.63 5.86 -13.67
C ASN A 5 -28.23 7.31 -13.33
N PRO A 6 -27.62 7.60 -12.17
CA PRO A 6 -26.98 8.88 -11.96
C PRO A 6 -25.64 8.88 -12.70
N GLU A 7 -25.53 9.73 -13.71
CA GLU A 7 -24.26 10.10 -14.34
C GLU A 7 -23.29 10.62 -13.27
N GLN A 8 -22.34 9.79 -12.87
CA GLN A 8 -21.18 10.24 -12.11
C GLN A 8 -20.30 11.06 -13.05
N SER A 9 -20.48 12.37 -12.97
CA SER A 9 -19.58 13.40 -13.49
C SER A 9 -18.16 13.13 -12.99
N ASN A 10 -17.36 12.45 -13.80
CA ASN A 10 -15.91 12.31 -13.64
C ASN A 10 -15.23 13.63 -14.01
N GLN A 11 -15.47 14.69 -13.22
CA GLN A 11 -14.59 15.84 -13.24
C GLN A 11 -13.34 15.48 -12.44
N LYS A 12 -12.36 14.96 -13.16
CA LYS A 12 -10.99 14.71 -12.68
C LYS A 12 -10.33 16.07 -12.44
N ILE A 13 -10.61 16.69 -11.30
CA ILE A 13 -9.85 17.85 -10.81
C ILE A 13 -8.39 17.38 -10.75
N PRO A 14 -7.42 18.11 -11.34
CA PRO A 14 -6.02 17.75 -11.19
C PRO A 14 -5.68 17.81 -9.70
N GLN A 15 -5.54 16.64 -9.06
CA GLN A 15 -4.90 16.55 -7.74
C GLN A 15 -3.45 17.01 -7.95
N ILE A 16 -3.20 18.29 -7.67
CA ILE A 16 -1.83 18.80 -7.55
C ILE A 16 -1.22 18.04 -6.37
N ASP A 17 -0.09 17.35 -6.61
CA ASP A 17 0.64 16.62 -5.57
C ASP A 17 0.85 17.57 -4.36
N PRO A 18 0.43 17.18 -3.13
CA PRO A 18 0.56 18.01 -1.93
C PRO A 18 1.99 18.51 -1.70
N THR A 19 2.98 17.70 -2.09
CA THR A 19 4.40 18.03 -2.02
C THR A 19 4.78 19.13 -3.00
N VAL A 20 4.21 19.11 -4.21
CA VAL A 20 4.42 20.14 -5.23
C VAL A 20 3.77 21.45 -4.80
N HIS A 21 2.55 21.38 -4.28
CA HIS A 21 1.86 22.56 -3.74
C HIS A 21 2.65 23.22 -2.60
N SER A 22 3.15 22.42 -1.65
CA SER A 22 3.94 22.92 -0.52
C SER A 22 5.26 23.57 -0.95
N LYS A 23 5.92 23.02 -1.99
CA LYS A 23 7.12 23.65 -2.58
C LYS A 23 6.81 25.01 -3.19
N THR A 24 5.67 25.14 -3.86
CA THR A 24 5.20 26.43 -4.40
C THR A 24 4.97 27.43 -3.27
N CYS A 25 4.25 27.04 -2.20
CA CYS A 25 4.02 27.91 -1.04
C CYS A 25 5.34 28.35 -0.37
N LEU A 26 6.32 27.46 -0.27
CA LEU A 26 7.65 27.80 0.26
C LEU A 26 8.37 28.82 -0.63
N SER A 27 8.26 28.66 -1.96
CA SER A 27 8.90 29.56 -2.93
C SER A 27 8.28 30.94 -2.90
N GLU A 28 6.95 31.03 -2.79
CA GLU A 28 6.22 32.28 -2.62
C GLU A 28 6.52 32.97 -1.29
N MET A 29 6.66 32.20 -0.20
CA MET A 29 7.08 32.72 1.11
C MET A 29 8.50 33.28 1.05
N HIS A 30 9.42 32.57 0.39
CA HIS A 30 10.79 33.05 0.18
C HIS A 30 10.80 34.36 -0.61
N SER A 31 10.05 34.43 -1.72
CA SER A 31 9.94 35.67 -2.51
C SER A 31 9.42 36.85 -1.67
N ALA A 32 8.38 36.62 -0.85
CA ALA A 32 7.82 37.67 -0.01
C ALA A 32 8.81 38.17 1.07
N LEU A 33 9.66 37.27 1.59
CA LEU A 33 10.73 37.63 2.53
C LEU A 33 11.83 38.43 1.84
N THR A 34 12.25 38.04 0.64
CA THR A 34 13.22 38.80 -0.18
C THR A 34 12.70 40.20 -0.46
N ASP A 35 11.45 40.34 -0.92
CA ASP A 35 10.82 41.64 -1.18
C ASP A 35 10.75 42.54 0.06
N LEU A 36 10.57 41.94 1.24
CA LEU A 36 10.57 42.64 2.52
C LEU A 36 11.99 43.09 2.88
N MET A 37 12.99 42.22 2.73
CA MET A 37 14.40 42.53 2.98
C MET A 37 14.91 43.68 2.12
N GLU A 38 14.64 43.65 0.81
CA GLU A 38 15.02 44.73 -0.13
C GLU A 38 14.42 46.09 0.26
N SER A 39 13.27 46.08 0.94
CA SER A 39 12.62 47.32 1.41
C SER A 39 13.37 48.00 2.56
N PHE A 40 14.21 47.26 3.27
CA PHE A 40 15.09 47.81 4.30
C PHE A 40 16.40 48.35 3.72
N GLU A 41 16.82 47.88 2.55
CA GLU A 41 18.04 48.32 1.86
C GLU A 41 17.83 49.60 1.05
N VAL A 42 16.64 49.79 0.47
CA VAL A 42 16.28 51.01 -0.27
C VAL A 42 15.04 51.64 0.37
N PRO A 43 15.18 52.73 1.17
CA PRO A 43 14.11 53.29 2.00
C PRO A 43 13.03 54.05 1.20
N ASN A 44 12.80 53.69 -0.07
CA ASN A 44 11.72 54.24 -0.88
C ASN A 44 10.40 53.52 -0.54
N SER A 45 9.92 53.82 0.66
CA SER A 45 8.61 53.66 1.33
C SER A 45 7.43 52.92 0.66
N SER A 46 7.64 51.83 -0.07
CA SER A 46 6.54 50.91 -0.38
C SER A 46 6.16 50.12 0.87
N ASN A 47 5.21 50.69 1.62
CA ASN A 47 4.40 50.14 2.71
C ASN A 47 4.90 48.80 3.29
N ILE A 48 5.94 48.86 4.14
CA ILE A 48 6.50 47.72 4.87
C ILE A 48 5.38 46.93 5.57
N ASN A 49 4.37 47.60 6.13
CA ASN A 49 3.21 46.95 6.75
C ASN A 49 2.43 46.06 5.78
N LYS A 50 2.27 46.44 4.51
CA LYS A 50 1.65 45.56 3.49
C LYS A 50 2.52 44.34 3.23
N LYS A 51 3.84 44.51 3.12
CA LYS A 51 4.78 43.41 2.87
C LYS A 51 4.84 42.43 4.04
N VAL A 52 4.84 42.93 5.28
CA VAL A 52 4.72 42.10 6.49
C VAL A 52 3.43 41.28 6.48
N LYS A 53 2.28 41.89 6.19
CA LYS A 53 1.01 41.17 6.06
C LYS A 53 1.03 40.12 4.95
N THR A 54 1.72 40.39 3.84
CA THR A 54 1.91 39.39 2.78
C THR A 54 2.73 38.21 3.29
N VAL A 55 3.82 38.45 4.03
CA VAL A 55 4.62 37.38 4.63
C VAL A 55 3.79 36.55 5.62
N GLU A 56 3.01 37.19 6.49
CA GLU A 56 2.11 36.49 7.43
C GLU A 56 1.11 35.61 6.69
N SER A 57 0.45 36.14 5.65
CA SER A 57 -0.50 35.39 4.84
C SER A 57 0.16 34.19 4.13
N ARG A 58 1.35 34.39 3.53
CA ARG A 58 2.10 33.30 2.88
C ARG A 58 2.57 32.25 3.88
N LEU A 59 2.93 32.66 5.10
CA LEU A 59 3.31 31.74 6.17
C LEU A 59 2.14 30.85 6.60
N GLU A 60 0.94 31.42 6.75
CA GLU A 60 -0.26 30.65 7.08
C GLU A 60 -0.65 29.68 5.95
N LEU A 61 -0.54 30.10 4.69
CA LEU A 61 -0.73 29.22 3.54
C LEU A 61 0.31 28.10 3.50
N PHE A 62 1.57 28.41 3.78
CA PHE A 62 2.63 27.40 3.85
C PHE A 62 2.39 26.40 4.98
N LYS A 63 2.03 26.83 6.19
CA LYS A 63 1.67 25.92 7.28
C LYS A 63 0.51 24.99 6.88
N SER A 64 -0.55 25.56 6.32
CA SER A 64 -1.72 24.80 5.85
C SER A 64 -1.38 23.81 4.73
N SER A 65 -0.36 24.11 3.92
CA SER A 65 0.12 23.18 2.88
C SER A 65 0.87 21.99 3.46
N LEU A 66 1.60 22.17 4.58
CA LEU A 66 2.32 21.09 5.26
C LEU A 66 1.37 20.07 5.88
N ASP A 67 0.23 20.51 6.40
CA ASP A 67 -0.81 19.62 6.94
C ASP A 67 -1.42 18.67 5.88
N GLN A 68 -1.28 19.02 4.59
CA GLN A 68 -1.76 18.21 3.47
C GLN A 68 -0.72 17.19 2.98
N ILE A 69 0.55 17.32 3.40
CA ILE A 69 1.58 16.33 3.07
C ILE A 69 1.25 15.07 3.87
N PRO A 70 1.00 13.93 3.21
CA PRO A 70 0.71 12.69 3.92
C PRO A 70 1.88 12.38 4.85
N ASP A 71 1.54 12.16 6.10
CA ASP A 71 2.50 11.94 7.17
C ASP A 71 3.45 10.79 6.79
N ILE A 72 4.76 11.02 6.90
CA ILE A 72 5.78 10.02 6.59
C ILE A 72 5.52 8.76 7.43
N ASP A 73 5.02 8.95 8.65
CA ASP A 73 4.67 7.89 9.59
C ASP A 73 3.50 7.02 9.10
N HIS A 74 2.49 7.62 8.45
CA HIS A 74 1.39 6.86 7.85
C HIS A 74 1.87 6.03 6.64
N ASN A 75 2.77 6.59 5.84
CA ASN A 75 3.38 5.85 4.73
C ASN A 75 4.25 4.71 5.24
N LEU A 76 5.05 4.95 6.28
CA LEU A 76 5.88 3.96 6.93
C LEU A 76 5.04 2.81 7.49
N LEU A 77 3.99 3.11 8.27
CA LEU A 77 3.10 2.09 8.84
C LEU A 77 2.42 1.25 7.75
N TYR A 78 1.98 1.88 6.66
CA TYR A 78 1.41 1.18 5.51
C TYR A 78 2.43 0.25 4.85
N GLN A 79 3.67 0.73 4.64
CA GLN A 79 4.75 -0.08 4.07
C GLN A 79 5.14 -1.24 4.99
N GLU A 80 5.25 -1.02 6.30
CA GLU A 80 5.53 -2.07 7.27
C GLU A 80 4.46 -3.17 7.26
N LYS A 81 3.17 -2.79 7.20
CA LYS A 81 2.07 -3.75 7.09
C LYS A 81 2.16 -4.56 5.80
N LYS A 82 2.49 -3.91 4.68
CA LYS A 82 2.67 -4.57 3.38
C LYS A 82 3.86 -5.54 3.40
N ILE A 83 4.97 -5.18 4.03
CA ILE A 83 6.14 -6.06 4.19
C ILE A 83 5.76 -7.31 5.01
N LYS A 84 5.04 -7.15 6.12
CA LYS A 84 4.56 -8.28 6.94
C LYS A 84 3.67 -9.24 6.14
N ASP A 85 2.74 -8.72 5.34
CA ASP A 85 1.88 -9.54 4.49
C ASP A 85 2.65 -10.27 3.37
N LEU A 86 3.64 -9.60 2.76
CA LEU A 86 4.51 -10.23 1.76
C LEU A 86 5.35 -11.35 2.37
N GLN A 87 5.90 -11.16 3.57
CA GLN A 87 6.63 -12.18 4.30
C GLN A 87 5.73 -13.40 4.60
N ARG A 88 4.49 -13.17 5.06
CA ARG A 88 3.51 -14.24 5.28
C ARG A 88 3.21 -15.01 3.99
N CYS A 89 2.98 -14.32 2.88
CA CYS A 89 2.75 -14.96 1.58
C CYS A 89 3.95 -15.81 1.14
N LEU A 90 5.16 -15.31 1.35
CA LEU A 90 6.39 -16.02 1.00
C LEU A 90 6.55 -17.29 1.83
N GLU A 91 6.22 -17.26 3.12
CA GLU A 91 6.26 -18.42 4.00
C GLU A 91 5.20 -19.47 3.62
N LEU A 92 3.99 -19.03 3.25
CA LEU A 92 2.96 -19.94 2.73
C LEU A 92 3.41 -20.62 1.42
N LYS A 93 4.03 -19.88 0.51
CA LYS A 93 4.59 -20.43 -0.73
C LYS A 93 5.69 -21.46 -0.45
N LYS A 94 6.62 -21.16 0.46
CA LYS A 94 7.66 -22.12 0.88
C LYS A 94 7.06 -23.40 1.44
N ASN A 95 6.06 -23.29 2.31
CA ASN A 95 5.38 -24.44 2.88
C ASN A 95 4.66 -25.29 1.83
N LEU A 96 4.00 -24.64 0.85
CA LEU A 96 3.38 -25.35 -0.26
C LEU A 96 4.42 -26.10 -1.11
N ILE A 97 5.52 -25.43 -1.46
CA ILE A 97 6.63 -26.03 -2.20
C ILE A 97 7.20 -27.24 -1.45
N ASN A 98 7.47 -27.11 -0.15
CA ASN A 98 7.97 -28.21 0.67
C ASN A 98 7.01 -29.41 0.71
N ARG A 99 5.69 -29.14 0.80
CA ARG A 99 4.67 -30.20 0.72
C ARG A 99 4.67 -30.91 -0.63
N LEU A 100 4.82 -30.15 -1.72
CA LEU A 100 4.90 -30.71 -3.08
C LEU A 100 6.15 -31.55 -3.29
N TYR A 101 7.31 -31.14 -2.76
CA TYR A 101 8.53 -31.96 -2.83
C TYR A 101 8.51 -33.17 -1.89
N ALA A 102 7.73 -33.13 -0.80
CA ALA A 102 7.53 -34.28 0.09
C ALA A 102 6.53 -35.32 -0.46
N LEU A 103 5.66 -34.93 -1.39
CA LEU A 103 4.66 -35.80 -2.02
C LEU A 103 5.29 -36.98 -2.80
N PRO A 104 6.33 -36.78 -3.64
CA PRO A 104 7.04 -37.86 -4.32
C PRO A 104 7.59 -38.92 -3.36
N LYS A 105 8.20 -38.51 -2.23
CA LYS A 105 8.70 -39.47 -1.21
C LYS A 105 7.58 -40.32 -0.62
N LYS A 106 6.42 -39.72 -0.34
CA LYS A 106 5.25 -40.47 0.17
C LYS A 106 4.62 -41.38 -0.88
N LEU A 107 4.74 -41.06 -2.16
CA LEU A 107 4.25 -41.89 -3.26
C LEU A 107 5.19 -43.05 -3.57
N GLU A 108 6.51 -42.90 -3.41
CA GLU A 108 7.49 -43.99 -3.54
C GLU A 108 7.33 -45.07 -2.45
N ASP A 109 6.94 -44.68 -1.23
CA ASP A 109 6.64 -45.62 -0.13
C ASP A 109 5.35 -46.42 -0.37
N ILE A 110 4.47 -45.95 -1.27
CA ILE A 110 3.26 -46.64 -1.69
C ILE A 110 3.57 -47.40 -2.98
N LYS A 111 4.19 -48.58 -2.86
CA LYS A 111 4.32 -49.49 -4.01
C LYS A 111 2.94 -49.67 -4.66
N PRO A 112 2.77 -49.37 -5.96
CA PRO A 112 1.50 -49.61 -6.65
C PRO A 112 1.16 -51.10 -6.53
N GLY A 113 -0.01 -51.42 -5.99
CA GLY A 113 -0.50 -52.79 -5.79
C GLY A 113 -0.58 -53.28 -4.35
N LYS A 114 0.26 -52.80 -3.41
CA LYS A 114 0.28 -53.34 -2.03
C LYS A 114 -1.07 -53.27 -1.30
N GLY A 115 -1.76 -52.14 -1.40
CA GLY A 115 -3.08 -51.97 -0.77
C GLY A 115 -4.18 -52.81 -1.43
N ILE A 116 -4.07 -53.06 -2.74
CA ILE A 116 -5.06 -53.85 -3.49
C ILE A 116 -4.86 -55.34 -3.20
N ASP A 117 -3.61 -55.80 -3.12
CA ASP A 117 -3.27 -57.18 -2.81
C ASP A 117 -3.73 -57.58 -1.39
N GLU A 118 -3.55 -56.70 -0.40
CA GLU A 118 -4.06 -56.94 0.96
C GLU A 118 -5.59 -56.99 1.00
N ILE A 119 -6.29 -56.12 0.25
CA ILE A 119 -7.75 -56.13 0.16
C ILE A 119 -8.25 -57.41 -0.54
N MET A 120 -7.60 -57.84 -1.62
CA MET A 120 -7.97 -59.08 -2.32
C MET A 120 -7.72 -60.32 -1.46
N LYS A 121 -6.60 -60.37 -0.75
CA LYS A 121 -6.24 -61.50 0.13
C LYS A 121 -7.21 -61.64 1.30
N LYS A 122 -7.60 -60.50 1.91
CA LYS A 122 -8.59 -60.46 2.99
C LYS A 122 -9.98 -60.88 2.50
N LYS A 123 -10.35 -60.50 1.27
CA LYS A 123 -11.61 -60.90 0.63
C LYS A 123 -11.66 -62.40 0.32
N GLN A 124 -10.55 -63.01 -0.09
CA GLN A 124 -10.44 -64.46 -0.30
C GLN A 124 -10.51 -65.25 1.01
N GLN A 125 -9.88 -64.78 2.09
CA GLN A 125 -9.97 -65.43 3.41
C GLN A 125 -11.42 -65.47 3.91
N LEU A 126 -12.13 -64.34 3.85
CA LEU A 126 -13.54 -64.25 4.23
C LEU A 126 -14.47 -65.17 3.40
N GLN A 127 -14.16 -65.39 2.12
CA GLN A 127 -14.94 -66.30 1.26
C GLN A 127 -14.67 -67.78 1.52
N ASN A 128 -13.48 -68.13 2.02
CA ASN A 128 -13.14 -69.50 2.37
C ASN A 128 -13.72 -69.88 3.74
N GLU A 129 -13.78 -68.94 4.67
CA GLU A 129 -14.40 -69.12 6.00
C GLU A 129 -15.93 -69.27 5.95
N THR A 130 -16.59 -68.78 4.89
CA THR A 130 -18.04 -68.92 4.69
C THR A 130 -18.44 -70.18 3.89
N LYS A 131 -17.48 -70.98 3.44
CA LYS A 131 -17.69 -72.22 2.67
C LYS A 131 -17.34 -73.51 3.43
N THR A 132 -17.02 -73.40 4.71
CA THR A 132 -16.82 -74.54 5.63
C THR A 132 -17.93 -74.53 6.67
#